data_AF-A0A2V9XJN9-F1
#
_entry.id   AF-A0A2V9XJN9-F1
#
_cell.length_a   1.000
_cell.length_b   1.000
_cell.length_c   1.000
_cell.angle_alpha   90.00
_cell.angle_beta   90.00
_cell.angle_gamma   90.00
#
_symmetry.space_group_name_H-M   'P 1'
#
loop_
_entity.id
_entity.type
_entity.pdbx_description
1 polymer ?
#
loop_
_entity_poly.entity_id
_entity_poly.type
_entity_poly.pdbx_seq_one_letter_code
_entity_poly.pdbx_strand_id
1 'polypeptide(L)'
;MRAKQQLWVLLLTFLVLTCGLLAAQDDAALIREDHVAMEFVGQVINSGASSNQFGYLSNIEGLDPNSIFSSATQNETTAKFTFFTEATTVRVVSSGPLRIVNRVGTTTIYFNTSPAGDFNNPGSFQLGTPIQVSKYRQQVVFNTITSSFTTVHTNRITSNTPFSLRGHTRRLGAVGLSFRTSYFGYIDPAGGTPSGWFGGYATGVDRED
;
A
#
# COMPACT_ATOMS: atom_id res chain seq x y z
N MET A 1 -27.98 81.13 -15.51
CA MET A 1 -28.10 79.73 -15.05
C MET A 1 -26.83 79.01 -15.53
N ARG A 2 -25.84 78.76 -14.67
CA ARG A 2 -25.57 77.48 -13.96
C ARG A 2 -25.57 76.28 -14.94
N ALA A 3 -24.59 75.38 -15.03
CA ALA A 3 -23.33 75.17 -14.33
C ALA A 3 -22.48 74.13 -15.11
N LYS A 4 -21.17 74.11 -14.87
CA LYS A 4 -20.19 73.07 -15.25
C LYS A 4 -20.61 71.68 -14.73
N GLN A 5 -20.29 70.60 -15.47
CA GLN A 5 -20.00 69.21 -15.02
C GLN A 5 -20.05 68.28 -16.25
N GLN A 6 -19.27 67.22 -16.45
CA GLN A 6 -18.08 66.67 -15.81
C GLN A 6 -17.52 65.58 -16.75
N LEU A 7 -16.20 65.46 -16.76
CA LEU A 7 -15.36 64.44 -17.41
C LEU A 7 -15.70 63.03 -16.90
N TRP A 8 -15.96 62.03 -17.77
CA TRP A 8 -15.79 60.61 -17.42
C TRP A 8 -15.24 59.80 -18.60
N VAL A 9 -13.93 59.57 -18.52
CA VAL A 9 -13.20 58.48 -19.15
C VAL A 9 -13.66 57.18 -18.49
N LEU A 10 -14.06 56.17 -19.26
CA LEU A 10 -14.17 54.80 -18.77
C LEU A 10 -13.51 53.86 -19.78
N LEU A 11 -12.19 53.73 -19.57
CA LEU A 11 -11.40 52.55 -19.93
C LEU A 11 -12.09 51.32 -19.31
N LEU A 12 -12.70 50.46 -20.13
CA LEU A 12 -13.01 49.09 -19.72
C LEU A 12 -11.76 48.25 -20.00
N THR A 13 -10.81 48.31 -19.08
CA THR A 13 -9.80 47.27 -18.90
C THR A 13 -10.51 45.99 -18.50
N PHE A 14 -10.71 45.11 -19.48
CA PHE A 14 -11.09 43.72 -19.25
C PHE A 14 -9.88 43.01 -18.63
N LEU A 15 -9.72 43.14 -17.32
CA LEU A 15 -8.82 42.30 -16.54
C LEU A 15 -9.48 40.92 -16.45
N VAL A 16 -9.25 40.08 -17.46
CA VAL A 16 -9.53 38.66 -17.36
C VAL A 16 -8.62 38.15 -16.26
N LEU A 17 -9.19 37.99 -15.05
CA LEU A 17 -8.61 37.10 -14.04
C LEU A 17 -8.60 35.72 -14.68
N THR A 18 -7.50 35.39 -15.34
CA THR A 18 -7.07 34.01 -15.48
C THR A 18 -6.76 33.54 -14.05
N CYS A 19 -7.82 33.16 -13.31
CA CYS A 19 -7.69 32.19 -12.25
C CYS A 19 -7.07 30.97 -12.92
N GLY A 20 -5.74 30.90 -12.89
CA GLY A 20 -5.00 29.68 -13.11
C GLY A 20 -5.44 28.73 -12.01
N LEU A 21 -6.55 28.05 -12.25
CA LEU A 21 -6.66 26.65 -11.90
C LEU A 21 -5.46 26.01 -12.60
N LEU A 22 -4.31 26.01 -11.91
CA LEU A 22 -3.47 24.84 -11.93
C LEU A 22 -4.42 23.72 -11.57
N ALA A 23 -4.96 23.05 -12.59
CA ALA A 23 -5.48 21.72 -12.43
C ALA A 23 -4.40 21.00 -11.63
N ALA A 24 -4.69 20.71 -10.36
CA ALA A 24 -3.85 19.86 -9.55
C ALA A 24 -3.66 18.63 -10.42
N GLN A 25 -2.44 18.48 -10.93
CA GLN A 25 -2.07 17.38 -11.79
C GLN A 25 -2.43 16.14 -10.99
N ASP A 26 -3.49 15.46 -11.41
CA ASP A 26 -4.07 14.34 -10.68
C ASP A 26 -2.90 13.36 -10.42
N ASP A 27 -2.53 13.21 -9.14
CA ASP A 27 -1.45 12.32 -8.74
C ASP A 27 -1.85 10.91 -9.16
N ALA A 28 -1.31 10.48 -10.30
CA ALA A 28 -1.66 9.21 -10.91
C ALA A 28 -1.58 8.10 -9.87
N ALA A 29 -2.65 7.30 -9.77
CA ALA A 29 -2.66 6.12 -8.93
C ALA A 29 -1.41 5.28 -9.23
N LEU A 30 -0.55 5.08 -8.21
CA LEU A 30 0.71 4.35 -8.34
C LEU A 30 0.55 2.84 -8.58
N ILE A 31 -0.65 2.38 -8.89
CA ILE A 31 -0.97 0.99 -9.15
C ILE A 31 -1.48 0.91 -10.58
N ARG A 32 -0.60 0.47 -11.48
CA ARG A 32 -0.88 0.27 -12.90
C ARG A 32 -0.95 -1.22 -13.23
N GLU A 33 -1.70 -1.56 -14.27
CA GLU A 33 -1.70 -2.89 -14.87
C GLU A 33 -0.31 -3.23 -15.45
N ASP A 34 -0.01 -4.53 -15.54
CA ASP A 34 1.18 -5.13 -16.17
C ASP A 34 2.56 -4.73 -15.61
N HIS A 35 2.60 -3.86 -14.59
CA HIS A 35 3.82 -3.48 -13.90
C HIS A 35 3.78 -3.85 -12.42
N VAL A 36 4.95 -4.16 -11.86
CA VAL A 36 5.12 -4.34 -10.42
C VAL A 36 4.97 -2.97 -9.76
N ALA A 37 3.82 -2.75 -9.13
CA ALA A 37 3.47 -1.51 -8.47
C ALA A 37 4.13 -1.39 -7.09
N MET A 38 4.27 -2.51 -6.36
CA MET A 38 4.83 -2.55 -5.01
C MET A 38 5.58 -3.85 -4.79
N GLU A 39 6.67 -3.79 -4.02
CA GLU A 39 7.42 -4.97 -3.58
C GLU A 39 7.38 -5.07 -2.05
N PHE A 40 7.16 -6.27 -1.53
CA PHE A 40 6.89 -6.54 -0.12
C PHE A 40 8.02 -7.38 0.47
N VAL A 41 8.41 -7.05 1.70
CA VAL A 41 9.25 -7.87 2.58
C VAL A 41 8.54 -8.01 3.90
N GLY A 42 8.34 -9.23 4.39
CA GLY A 42 7.56 -9.42 5.61
C GLY A 42 7.71 -10.76 6.31
N GLN A 43 7.03 -10.82 7.44
CA GLN A 43 6.90 -11.99 8.31
C GLN A 43 5.44 -12.27 8.58
N VAL A 44 5.14 -13.52 8.95
CA VAL A 44 3.80 -13.96 9.30
C VAL A 44 3.79 -14.62 10.66
N ILE A 45 2.77 -14.33 11.47
CA ILE A 45 2.44 -15.06 12.69
C ILE A 45 1.08 -15.71 12.46
N ASN A 46 1.04 -17.04 12.51
CA ASN A 46 -0.19 -17.81 12.45
C ASN A 46 -0.53 -18.35 13.84
N SER A 47 -1.75 -18.09 14.31
CA SER A 47 -2.23 -18.60 15.60
C SER A 47 -3.69 -19.04 15.47
N GLY A 48 -3.92 -20.35 15.56
CA GLY A 48 -5.23 -20.94 15.28
C GLY A 48 -5.71 -20.58 13.86
N ALA A 49 -6.88 -19.95 13.77
CA ALA A 49 -7.43 -19.46 12.50
C ALA A 49 -6.83 -18.11 12.07
N SER A 50 -6.19 -17.37 12.98
CA SER A 50 -5.64 -16.03 12.72
C SER A 50 -4.31 -16.09 11.98
N SER A 51 -4.09 -15.12 11.11
CA SER A 51 -2.83 -14.86 10.41
C SER A 51 -2.57 -13.36 10.35
N ASN A 52 -1.53 -12.93 11.05
CA ASN A 52 -1.03 -11.56 11.01
C ASN A 52 0.22 -11.52 10.12
N GLN A 53 0.17 -10.72 9.05
CA GLN A 53 1.29 -10.56 8.12
C GLN A 53 1.73 -9.10 8.15
N PHE A 54 3.01 -8.85 8.33
CA PHE A 54 3.52 -7.51 8.58
C PHE A 54 4.93 -7.35 8.04
N GLY A 55 5.29 -6.11 7.74
CA GLY A 55 6.58 -5.79 7.14
C GLY A 55 6.57 -4.43 6.45
N TYR A 56 7.40 -4.30 5.43
CA TYR A 56 7.59 -3.05 4.71
C TYR A 56 7.58 -3.23 3.19
N LEU A 57 7.41 -2.10 2.50
CA LEU A 57 7.53 -2.05 1.05
C LEU A 57 8.98 -1.69 0.68
N SER A 58 9.65 -2.55 -0.09
CA SER A 58 11.02 -2.32 -0.57
C SER A 58 11.07 -1.46 -1.82
N ASN A 59 9.95 -1.39 -2.55
CA ASN A 59 9.80 -0.57 -3.74
C ASN A 59 8.33 -0.17 -3.93
N ILE A 60 8.10 1.02 -4.49
CA ILE A 60 6.81 1.48 -4.98
C ILE A 60 7.07 2.13 -6.34
N GLU A 61 6.42 1.64 -7.38
CA GLU A 61 6.56 2.17 -8.73
C GLU A 61 6.26 3.67 -8.76
N GLY A 62 7.07 4.43 -9.49
CA GLY A 62 6.93 5.89 -9.59
C GLY A 62 7.53 6.68 -8.42
N LEU A 63 8.07 6.02 -7.39
CA LEU A 63 8.82 6.66 -6.32
C LEU A 63 10.34 6.45 -6.48
N ASP A 64 11.11 7.46 -6.09
CA ASP A 64 12.57 7.37 -5.97
C ASP A 64 12.95 6.38 -4.85
N PRO A 65 13.94 5.49 -5.03
CA PRO A 65 14.36 4.57 -3.97
C PRO A 65 14.76 5.25 -2.65
N ASN A 66 15.35 6.47 -2.70
CA ASN A 66 15.68 7.23 -1.49
C ASN A 66 14.45 7.92 -0.86
N SER A 67 13.26 7.75 -1.44
CA SER A 67 11.98 8.09 -0.82
C SER A 67 11.35 6.91 -0.08
N ILE A 68 11.75 5.68 -0.39
CA ILE A 68 11.25 4.47 0.27
C ILE A 68 11.91 4.27 1.63
N PHE A 69 13.20 4.59 1.74
CA PHE A 69 13.98 4.47 2.97
C PHE A 69 14.45 5.84 3.48
N SER A 70 14.59 5.98 4.80
CA SER A 70 15.11 7.20 5.45
C SER A 70 16.64 7.30 5.46
N SER A 71 17.35 6.22 5.14
CA SER A 71 18.82 6.17 5.10
C SER A 71 19.33 5.18 4.05
N ALA A 72 20.65 5.09 3.88
CA ALA A 72 21.28 4.15 2.96
C ALA A 72 21.07 2.67 3.37
N THR A 73 20.92 2.39 4.66
CA THR A 73 20.57 1.05 5.13
C THR A 73 19.11 0.79 4.79
N GLN A 74 18.83 -0.23 3.97
CA GLN A 74 17.47 -0.58 3.53
C GLN A 74 16.94 -1.77 4.33
N ASN A 75 16.16 -1.49 5.38
CA ASN A 75 15.57 -2.50 6.25
C ASN A 75 14.30 -1.97 6.95
N GLU A 76 13.73 -2.75 7.87
CA GLU A 76 12.52 -2.40 8.61
C GLU A 76 12.65 -1.12 9.44
N THR A 77 13.83 -0.84 9.98
CA THR A 77 14.07 0.35 10.82
C THR A 77 14.06 1.64 10.01
N THR A 78 14.30 1.57 8.69
CA THR A 78 14.44 2.74 7.81
C THR A 78 13.33 2.85 6.77
N ALA A 79 12.49 1.83 6.61
CA ALA A 79 11.42 1.81 5.62
C ALA A 79 10.28 2.78 5.99
N LYS A 80 9.99 3.74 5.11
CA LYS A 80 8.92 4.73 5.30
C LYS A 80 7.53 4.14 5.05
N PHE A 81 7.43 3.05 4.30
CA PHE A 81 6.16 2.41 3.96
C PHE A 81 6.10 1.04 4.62
N THR A 82 5.17 0.87 5.54
CA THR A 82 4.94 -0.39 6.26
C THR A 82 3.56 -0.94 5.94
N PHE A 83 3.36 -2.23 6.15
CA PHE A 83 2.04 -2.84 6.02
C PHE A 83 1.74 -3.76 7.19
N PHE A 84 0.45 -3.92 7.45
CA PHE A 84 -0.08 -4.90 8.39
C PHE A 84 -1.35 -5.50 7.80
N THR A 85 -1.44 -6.82 7.80
CA THR A 85 -2.60 -7.57 7.35
C THR A 85 -3.10 -8.45 8.46
N GLU A 86 -4.38 -8.30 8.78
CA GLU A 86 -5.11 -9.17 9.70
C GLU A 86 -6.02 -10.06 8.88
N ALA A 87 -5.78 -11.37 8.92
CA ALA A 87 -6.54 -12.34 8.14
C ALA A 87 -7.04 -13.50 9.00
N THR A 88 -8.22 -14.00 8.65
CA THR A 88 -8.82 -15.19 9.24
C THR A 88 -8.92 -16.30 8.21
N THR A 89 -8.49 -17.50 8.60
CA THR A 89 -8.62 -18.72 7.80
C THR A 89 -10.09 -19.13 7.73
N VAL A 90 -10.62 -19.22 6.51
CA VAL A 90 -12.02 -19.59 6.25
C VAL A 90 -12.16 -20.99 5.65
N ARG A 91 -11.07 -21.53 5.08
CA ARG A 91 -11.08 -22.87 4.49
C ARG A 91 -9.68 -23.46 4.43
N VAL A 92 -9.58 -24.75 4.70
CA VAL A 92 -8.38 -25.56 4.48
C VAL A 92 -8.75 -26.75 3.61
N VAL A 93 -7.96 -27.03 2.58
CA VAL A 93 -8.09 -28.21 1.72
C VAL A 93 -6.72 -28.90 1.68
N SER A 94 -6.68 -30.19 1.96
CA SER A 94 -5.46 -31.01 1.85
C SER A 94 -5.48 -31.80 0.54
N SER A 95 -4.34 -31.83 -0.16
CA SER A 95 -4.17 -32.55 -1.43
C SER A 95 -2.73 -33.06 -1.53
N GLY A 96 -2.50 -34.29 -1.10
CA GLY A 96 -1.15 -34.87 -1.03
C GLY A 96 -0.22 -34.02 -0.13
N PRO A 97 0.98 -33.63 -0.61
CA PRO A 97 1.90 -32.79 0.16
C PRO A 97 1.47 -31.31 0.24
N LEU A 98 0.36 -30.95 -0.40
CA LEU A 98 -0.12 -29.59 -0.44
C LEU A 98 -1.25 -29.37 0.58
N ARG A 99 -1.16 -28.26 1.29
CA ARG A 99 -2.23 -27.69 2.09
C ARG A 99 -2.61 -26.34 1.48
N ILE A 100 -3.85 -26.25 1.00
CA ILE A 100 -4.42 -25.05 0.39
C ILE A 100 -5.24 -24.34 1.45
N VAL A 101 -4.83 -23.13 1.83
CA VAL A 101 -5.46 -22.34 2.89
C VAL A 101 -6.07 -21.09 2.27
N ASN A 102 -7.36 -20.86 2.48
CA ASN A 102 -8.03 -19.64 2.05
C ASN A 102 -8.27 -18.74 3.25
N ARG A 103 -7.97 -17.46 3.09
CA ARG A 103 -8.16 -16.45 4.14
C ARG A 103 -8.88 -15.22 3.60
N VAL A 104 -9.55 -14.51 4.49
CA VAL A 104 -10.12 -13.18 4.24
C VAL A 104 -9.69 -12.23 5.34
N GLY A 105 -9.61 -10.95 5.06
CA GLY A 105 -9.08 -9.99 6.02
C GLY A 105 -9.02 -8.55 5.51
N THR A 106 -8.15 -7.78 6.15
CA THR A 106 -7.84 -6.38 5.80
C THR A 106 -6.34 -6.19 5.73
N THR A 107 -5.87 -5.51 4.68
CA THR A 107 -4.48 -5.04 4.57
C THR A 107 -4.47 -3.53 4.67
N THR A 108 -3.66 -3.01 5.59
CA THR A 108 -3.40 -1.58 5.75
C THR A 108 -1.95 -1.29 5.39
N ILE A 109 -1.74 -0.25 4.59
CA ILE A 109 -0.42 0.29 4.28
C ILE A 109 -0.31 1.65 4.97
N TYR A 110 0.80 1.85 5.67
CA TYR A 110 1.09 3.01 6.49
C TYR A 110 2.27 3.79 5.92
N PHE A 111 2.23 5.10 6.07
CA PHE A 111 3.35 6.00 5.81
C PHE A 111 3.94 6.52 7.12
N ASN A 112 5.26 6.39 7.27
CA ASN A 112 6.03 6.75 8.44
C ASN A 112 7.01 7.87 8.08
N THR A 113 6.84 9.04 8.68
CA THR A 113 7.81 10.15 8.54
C THR A 113 9.08 9.90 9.35
N SER A 114 8.95 9.14 10.44
CA SER A 114 10.03 8.69 11.33
C SER A 114 9.99 7.17 11.45
N PRO A 115 10.56 6.42 10.49
CA PRO A 115 10.47 4.97 10.47
C PRO A 115 11.20 4.35 11.66
N ALA A 116 10.61 3.29 12.21
CA ALA A 116 11.06 2.57 13.39
C ALA A 116 10.48 1.14 13.43
N GLY A 117 10.34 0.50 12.27
CA GLY A 117 9.86 -0.89 12.20
C GLY A 117 10.79 -1.84 12.95
N ASP A 118 10.22 -2.88 13.54
CA ASP A 118 10.92 -3.92 14.28
C ASP A 118 10.14 -5.24 14.16
N PHE A 119 10.75 -6.24 13.54
CA PHE A 119 10.13 -7.56 13.38
C PHE A 119 9.86 -8.29 14.70
N ASN A 120 10.55 -7.94 15.79
CA ASN A 120 10.28 -8.49 17.12
C ASN A 120 9.07 -7.82 17.80
N ASN A 121 8.61 -6.68 17.27
CA ASN A 121 7.41 -5.99 17.71
C ASN A 121 6.48 -5.75 16.50
N PRO A 122 5.60 -6.70 16.15
CA PRO A 122 4.72 -6.57 14.99
C PRO A 122 3.85 -5.30 14.98
N GLY A 123 3.53 -4.75 16.16
CA GLY A 123 2.79 -3.49 16.28
C GLY A 123 3.54 -2.28 15.74
N SER A 124 4.88 -2.34 15.65
CA SER A 124 5.71 -1.25 15.11
C SER A 124 5.37 -0.91 13.65
N PHE A 125 4.93 -1.89 12.86
CA PHE A 125 4.55 -1.70 11.46
C PHE A 125 3.23 -0.94 11.26
N GLN A 126 2.52 -0.64 12.35
CA GLN A 126 1.25 0.10 12.35
C GLN A 126 1.38 1.54 12.88
N LEU A 127 2.58 1.98 13.27
CA LEU A 127 2.79 3.28 13.94
C LEU A 127 2.61 4.49 13.02
N GLY A 128 2.55 4.28 11.70
CA GLY A 128 2.42 5.35 10.71
C GLY A 128 0.99 5.84 10.49
N THR A 129 0.82 6.76 9.55
CA THR A 129 -0.50 7.17 9.06
C THR A 129 -1.02 6.14 8.06
N PRO A 130 -2.23 5.57 8.23
CA PRO A 130 -2.84 4.71 7.21
C PRO A 130 -3.08 5.50 5.92
N ILE A 131 -2.41 5.09 4.83
CA ILE A 131 -2.52 5.74 3.51
C ILE A 131 -3.32 4.92 2.50
N GLN A 132 -3.47 3.63 2.75
CA GLN A 132 -4.32 2.73 1.98
C GLN A 132 -4.87 1.67 2.92
N VAL A 133 -6.16 1.35 2.77
CA VAL A 133 -6.79 0.17 3.38
C VAL A 133 -7.48 -0.63 2.28
N SER A 134 -7.31 -1.95 2.26
CA SER A 134 -7.98 -2.84 1.33
C SER A 134 -8.60 -4.06 2.01
N LYS A 135 -9.74 -4.50 1.46
CA LYS A 135 -10.26 -5.84 1.70
C LYS A 135 -9.37 -6.87 1.02
N TYR A 136 -9.05 -7.92 1.76
CA TYR A 136 -8.05 -8.90 1.40
C TYR A 136 -8.70 -10.28 1.29
N ARG A 137 -8.42 -11.01 0.20
CA ARG A 137 -8.72 -12.44 0.06
C ARG A 137 -7.45 -13.14 -0.43
N GLN A 138 -7.03 -14.17 0.29
CA GLN A 138 -5.82 -14.94 0.01
C GLN A 138 -6.16 -16.40 -0.30
N GLN A 139 -5.41 -16.98 -1.25
CA GLN A 139 -5.16 -18.40 -1.29
C GLN A 139 -3.67 -18.66 -1.08
N VAL A 140 -3.35 -19.52 -0.11
CA VAL A 140 -2.01 -20.04 0.16
C VAL A 140 -1.93 -21.45 -0.40
N VAL A 141 -0.87 -21.76 -1.12
CA VAL A 141 -0.48 -23.12 -1.46
C VAL A 141 0.80 -23.43 -0.69
N PHE A 142 0.66 -24.21 0.39
CA PHE A 142 1.75 -24.59 1.27
C PHE A 142 2.16 -26.04 1.01
N ASN A 143 3.46 -26.27 0.83
CA ASN A 143 4.03 -27.61 0.73
C ASN A 143 4.52 -28.06 2.11
N THR A 144 3.89 -29.10 2.66
CA THR A 144 4.16 -29.59 4.02
C THR A 144 5.48 -30.35 4.14
N ILE A 145 6.15 -30.69 3.03
CA ILE A 145 7.44 -31.38 3.01
C ILE A 145 8.58 -30.36 3.04
N THR A 146 8.52 -29.36 2.16
CA THR A 146 9.58 -28.34 2.02
C THR A 146 9.38 -27.13 2.92
N SER A 147 8.21 -27.02 3.55
CA SER A 147 7.74 -25.84 4.28
C SER A 147 7.67 -24.55 3.44
N SER A 148 7.78 -24.65 2.12
CA SER A 148 7.64 -23.51 1.21
C SER A 148 6.19 -23.19 0.94
N PHE A 149 5.88 -21.94 0.67
CA PHE A 149 4.56 -21.53 0.21
C PHE A 149 4.61 -20.50 -0.92
N THR A 150 3.55 -20.49 -1.71
CA THR A 150 3.18 -19.38 -2.57
C THR A 150 1.77 -18.91 -2.24
N THR A 151 1.46 -17.67 -2.57
CA THR A 151 0.16 -17.08 -2.33
C THR A 151 -0.29 -16.25 -3.51
N VAL A 152 -1.60 -16.17 -3.69
CA VAL A 152 -2.25 -15.20 -4.55
C VAL A 152 -3.31 -14.46 -3.75
N HIS A 153 -3.38 -13.15 -3.96
CA HIS A 153 -4.28 -12.26 -3.25
C HIS A 153 -5.07 -11.40 -4.21
N THR A 154 -6.30 -11.08 -3.83
CA THR A 154 -7.02 -9.94 -4.37
C THR A 154 -7.22 -8.93 -3.26
N ASN A 155 -6.83 -7.69 -3.53
CA ASN A 155 -6.96 -6.57 -2.61
C ASN A 155 -7.85 -5.52 -3.26
N ARG A 156 -8.97 -5.16 -2.63
CA ARG A 156 -9.86 -4.09 -3.09
C ARG A 156 -9.75 -2.89 -2.15
N ILE A 157 -9.32 -1.75 -2.67
CA ILE A 157 -9.09 -0.54 -1.88
C ILE A 157 -10.42 0.01 -1.37
N THR A 158 -10.54 0.12 -0.07
CA THR A 158 -11.73 0.66 0.63
C THR A 158 -11.48 2.02 1.26
N SER A 159 -10.22 2.39 1.50
CA SER A 159 -9.84 3.72 1.98
C SER A 159 -8.50 4.13 1.38
N ASN A 160 -8.34 5.43 1.13
CA ASN A 160 -7.12 6.03 0.63
C ASN A 160 -6.96 7.45 1.18
N THR A 161 -5.87 7.67 1.90
CA THR A 161 -5.55 8.96 2.53
C THR A 161 -4.33 9.56 1.83
N PRO A 162 -4.37 10.84 1.40
CA PRO A 162 -3.19 11.50 0.86
C PRO A 162 -2.05 11.55 1.87
N PHE A 163 -0.81 11.51 1.38
CA PHE A 163 0.38 11.73 2.18
C PHE A 163 1.34 12.68 1.47
N SER A 164 2.13 13.43 2.25
CA SER A 164 3.17 14.31 1.71
C SER A 164 4.51 13.58 1.68
N LEU A 165 5.09 13.46 0.50
CA LEU A 165 6.40 12.88 0.27
C LEU A 165 7.26 13.88 -0.49
N ARG A 166 8.34 14.33 0.15
CA ARG A 166 9.25 15.37 -0.40
C ARG A 166 8.50 16.64 -0.85
N GLY A 167 7.47 17.05 -0.11
CA GLY A 167 6.68 18.25 -0.41
C GLY A 167 5.59 18.06 -1.47
N HIS A 168 5.48 16.87 -2.07
CA HIS A 168 4.41 16.52 -2.99
C HIS A 168 3.35 15.69 -2.27
N THR A 169 2.09 16.10 -2.39
CA THR A 169 0.96 15.23 -2.05
C THR A 169 0.99 14.02 -2.98
N ARG A 170 0.63 12.84 -2.48
CA ARG A 170 0.56 11.58 -3.22
C ARG A 170 -0.60 10.73 -2.68
N ARG A 171 -1.07 9.77 -3.48
CA ARG A 171 -2.04 8.74 -3.09
C ARG A 171 -1.58 7.36 -3.55
N LEU A 172 -1.78 6.34 -2.72
CA LEU A 172 -1.46 4.95 -3.06
C LEU A 172 -2.71 4.21 -3.55
N GLY A 173 -2.94 4.26 -4.86
CA GLY A 173 -4.16 3.75 -5.50
C GLY A 173 -5.38 4.69 -5.29
N ALA A 174 -6.58 4.16 -5.54
CA ALA A 174 -7.84 4.87 -5.35
C ALA A 174 -8.94 3.92 -4.85
N VAL A 175 -9.90 4.44 -4.10
CA VAL A 175 -11.03 3.65 -3.58
C VAL A 175 -11.78 2.99 -4.74
N GLY A 176 -12.13 1.71 -4.58
CA GLY A 176 -12.81 0.91 -5.59
C GLY A 176 -11.87 0.17 -6.54
N LEU A 177 -10.62 0.65 -6.73
CA LEU A 177 -9.62 -0.08 -7.49
C LEU A 177 -9.17 -1.34 -6.75
N SER A 178 -8.69 -2.31 -7.52
CA SER A 178 -8.14 -3.53 -6.99
C SER A 178 -6.69 -3.74 -7.46
N PHE A 179 -5.95 -4.56 -6.73
CA PHE A 179 -4.65 -5.06 -7.13
C PHE A 179 -4.46 -6.50 -6.69
N ARG A 180 -3.61 -7.23 -7.41
CA ARG A 180 -3.19 -8.57 -7.02
C ARG A 180 -1.87 -8.51 -6.30
N THR A 181 -1.70 -9.37 -5.32
CA THR A 181 -0.43 -9.54 -4.61
C THR A 181 -0.03 -11.00 -4.66
N SER A 182 1.26 -11.28 -4.80
CA SER A 182 1.82 -12.62 -4.71
C SER A 182 2.98 -12.62 -3.74
N TYR A 183 2.94 -13.51 -2.75
CA TYR A 183 4.04 -13.77 -1.84
C TYR A 183 4.62 -15.16 -2.05
N PHE A 184 5.93 -15.25 -1.83
CA PHE A 184 6.74 -16.46 -1.84
C PHE A 184 7.55 -16.49 -0.57
N GLY A 185 7.59 -17.65 0.09
CA GLY A 185 8.25 -17.73 1.38
C GLY A 185 8.32 -19.14 1.93
N TYR A 186 8.66 -19.21 3.21
CA TYR A 186 8.68 -20.46 3.95
C TYR A 186 8.10 -20.26 5.36
N ILE A 187 7.52 -21.32 5.89
CA ILE A 187 7.05 -21.43 7.27
C ILE A 187 8.15 -22.09 8.10
N ASP A 188 8.38 -21.61 9.32
CA ASP A 188 9.27 -22.26 10.27
C ASP A 188 8.67 -23.59 10.75
N PRO A 189 9.26 -24.75 10.39
CA PRO A 189 8.76 -26.04 10.83
C PRO A 189 8.91 -26.25 12.34
N ALA A 190 9.79 -25.50 13.02
CA ALA A 190 9.96 -25.56 14.47
C ALA A 190 8.82 -24.87 15.25
N GLY A 191 7.91 -24.16 14.56
CA GLY A 191 6.78 -23.50 15.19
C GLY A 191 7.15 -22.23 15.95
N GLY A 192 8.23 -21.55 15.56
CA GLY A 192 8.69 -20.31 16.17
C GLY A 192 7.80 -19.10 15.90
N THR A 193 8.20 -17.98 16.52
CA THR A 193 7.69 -16.64 16.20
C THR A 193 8.85 -15.84 15.57
N PRO A 194 8.70 -15.33 14.34
CA PRO A 194 7.53 -15.45 13.46
C PRO A 194 7.29 -16.89 13.01
N SER A 195 6.07 -17.18 12.57
CA SER A 195 5.74 -18.47 11.94
C SER A 195 6.37 -18.63 10.56
N GLY A 196 6.83 -17.56 9.93
CA GLY A 196 7.48 -17.63 8.62
C GLY A 196 7.89 -16.27 8.06
N TRP A 197 8.59 -16.31 6.92
CA TRP A 197 9.14 -15.16 6.20
C TRP A 197 8.71 -15.20 4.75
N PHE A 198 8.53 -14.03 4.14
CA PHE A 198 8.19 -13.92 2.74
C PHE A 198 8.72 -12.64 2.09
N GLY A 199 8.85 -12.72 0.78
CA GLY A 199 8.90 -11.57 -0.11
C GLY A 199 7.81 -11.68 -1.17
N GLY A 200 7.60 -10.61 -1.92
CA GLY A 200 6.67 -10.66 -3.04
C GLY A 200 6.39 -9.31 -3.66
N TYR A 201 5.33 -9.25 -4.46
CA TYR A 201 5.01 -8.05 -5.21
C TYR A 201 3.50 -7.92 -5.43
N ALA A 202 3.08 -6.71 -5.79
CA ALA A 202 1.74 -6.42 -6.26
C ALA A 202 1.73 -5.83 -7.66
N THR A 203 0.70 -6.16 -8.43
CA THR A 203 0.40 -5.59 -9.75
C THR A 203 -1.04 -5.06 -9.76
N GLY A 204 -1.31 -4.01 -10.52
CA GLY A 204 -2.68 -3.55 -10.73
C GLY A 204 -3.56 -4.61 -11.38
N VAL A 205 -4.87 -4.49 -11.20
CA VAL A 205 -5.85 -5.21 -12.00
C VAL A 205 -6.86 -4.22 -12.58
N ASP A 206 -7.36 -4.54 -13.77
CA ASP A 206 -8.39 -3.79 -14.48
C ASP A 206 -9.54 -3.39 -13.57
N ARG A 207 -10.09 -2.20 -13.82
CA ARG A 207 -11.40 -1.85 -13.30
C ARG A 207 -12.39 -2.90 -13.83
N GLU A 208 -13.15 -3.52 -12.92
CA GLU A 208 -14.42 -4.09 -13.34
C GLU A 208 -15.29 -2.92 -13.81
N ASP A 209 -15.54 -2.86 -15.12
CA ASP A 209 -16.50 -1.95 -15.75
C ASP A 209 -17.92 -2.14 -15.21
#